data_AF-A0A6I2T3T0-F1
#
_entry.id   AF-A0A6I2T3T0-F1
#
_cell.length_a   1.000
_cell.length_b   1.000
_cell.length_c   1.000
_cell.angle_alpha   90.00
_cell.angle_beta   90.00
_cell.angle_gamma   90.00
#
_symmetry.space_group_name_H-M   'P 1'
#
loop_
_entity.id
_entity.type
_entity.pdbx_description
1 polymer ?
#
loop_
_entity_poly.entity_id
_entity_poly.type
_entity_poly.pdbx_seq_one_letter_code
_entity_poly.pdbx_strand_id
1 'polypeptide(L)'
;MIPTIHIPNTGHPWSTVYAVAAANISESWLLTGGLMVQLHAIMGGLTARPTTDADLLADLMADRRGIARLRGVLTACGFET
;
A
#
# COMPACT_ATOMS: atom_id res chain seq x y z
N MET A 1 20.06 -11.75 2.32
CA MET A 1 19.42 -11.53 1.01
C MET A 1 17.94 -11.29 1.30
N ILE A 2 17.36 -10.15 0.89
CA ILE A 2 15.94 -9.89 1.12
C ILE A 2 15.15 -10.73 0.10
N PRO A 3 14.26 -11.63 0.52
CA PRO A 3 13.44 -12.40 -0.41
C PRO A 3 12.60 -11.46 -1.27
N THR A 4 12.65 -11.63 -2.59
CA THR A 4 11.70 -10.96 -3.48
C THR A 4 10.45 -11.80 -3.54
N ILE A 5 9.30 -11.20 -3.22
CA ILE A 5 7.99 -11.85 -3.32
C ILE A 5 7.17 -11.20 -4.43
N HIS A 6 6.53 -12.04 -5.25
CA HIS A 6 5.69 -11.57 -6.35
C HIS A 6 4.24 -11.51 -5.89
N ILE A 7 3.72 -10.29 -5.75
CA ILE A 7 2.31 -10.05 -5.47
C ILE A 7 1.65 -9.53 -6.75
N PRO A 8 0.56 -10.15 -7.23
CA PRO A 8 -0.17 -9.65 -8.39
C PRO A 8 -0.72 -8.24 -8.13
N ASN A 9 -0.43 -7.31 -9.04
CA ASN A 9 -0.89 -5.91 -8.94
C ASN A 9 -2.33 -5.69 -9.47
N THR A 10 -2.99 -6.74 -9.96
CA THR A 10 -4.29 -6.65 -10.65
C THR A 10 -5.49 -6.82 -9.72
N GLY A 11 -5.29 -7.35 -8.50
CA GLY A 11 -6.36 -7.59 -7.53
C GLY A 11 -6.45 -6.51 -6.45
N HIS A 12 -7.66 -6.08 -6.11
CA HIS A 12 -7.88 -5.37 -4.85
C HIS A 12 -7.60 -6.31 -3.67
N PRO A 13 -7.00 -5.82 -2.57
CA PRO A 13 -6.61 -4.43 -2.31
C PRO A 13 -5.16 -4.06 -2.72
N TRP A 14 -4.37 -5.00 -3.26
CA TRP A 14 -2.97 -4.75 -3.65
C TRP A 14 -2.80 -3.75 -4.79
N SER A 15 -3.74 -3.71 -5.75
CA SER A 15 -3.74 -2.71 -6.83
C SER A 15 -3.66 -1.27 -6.30
N THR A 16 -4.36 -0.96 -5.21
CA THR A 16 -4.31 0.34 -4.53
C THR A 16 -2.92 0.62 -3.96
N VAL A 17 -2.30 -0.37 -3.30
CA VAL A 17 -0.94 -0.23 -2.75
C VAL A 17 0.08 0.05 -3.85
N TYR A 18 -0.02 -0.65 -4.98
CA TYR A 18 0.84 -0.41 -6.15
C TYR A 18 0.63 0.99 -6.74
N ALA A 19 -0.61 1.48 -6.81
CA ALA A 19 -0.89 2.84 -7.28
C ALA A 19 -0.25 3.91 -6.38
N VAL A 20 -0.35 3.74 -5.05
CA VAL A 20 0.29 4.66 -4.08
C VAL A 20 1.82 4.59 -4.15
N ALA A 21 2.39 3.39 -4.31
CA ALA A 21 3.83 3.21 -4.49
C ALA A 21 4.34 3.89 -5.77
N ALA A 22 3.61 3.76 -6.89
CA ALA A 22 3.96 4.34 -8.17
C ALA A 22 3.89 5.87 -8.20
N ALA A 23 3.14 6.48 -7.26
CA ALA A 23 3.04 7.94 -7.15
C ALA A 23 4.31 8.61 -6.60
N ASN A 24 5.38 7.85 -6.35
CA ASN A 24 6.68 8.31 -5.87
C ASN A 24 6.60 9.15 -4.57
N ILE A 25 5.66 8.78 -3.70
CA ILE A 25 5.48 9.34 -2.34
C ILE A 25 6.53 8.72 -1.38
N SER A 26 7.62 8.15 -1.92
CA SER A 26 8.28 6.94 -1.38
C SER A 26 9.04 7.09 -0.06
N GLU A 27 9.14 8.30 0.51
CA GLU A 27 9.70 8.50 1.85
C GLU A 27 8.66 8.88 2.90
N SER A 28 7.39 8.99 2.49
CA SER A 28 6.34 9.57 3.34
C SER A 28 5.15 8.63 3.52
N TRP A 29 5.30 7.32 3.27
CA TRP A 29 4.29 6.35 3.69
C TRP A 29 4.82 4.96 4.00
N LEU A 30 4.08 4.22 4.83
CA LEU A 30 4.33 2.84 5.23
C LEU A 30 3.06 1.99 5.08
N LEU A 31 3.21 0.74 4.62
CA LEU A 31 2.12 -0.24 4.63
C LEU A 31 1.89 -0.72 6.07
N THR A 32 0.63 -0.73 6.51
CA THR A 32 0.25 -1.24 7.82
C THR A 32 -0.97 -2.17 7.72
N GLY A 33 -1.51 -2.57 8.87
CA GLY A 33 -2.76 -3.31 8.96
C GLY A 33 -2.72 -4.71 8.34
N GLY A 34 -3.85 -5.14 7.78
CA GLY A 34 -4.06 -6.51 7.29
C GLY A 34 -3.08 -6.90 6.18
N LEU A 35 -2.82 -5.97 5.26
CA LEU A 35 -1.90 -6.19 4.15
C LEU A 35 -0.43 -6.28 4.59
N MET A 36 -0.02 -5.53 5.61
CA MET A 36 1.31 -5.68 6.20
C MET A 36 1.51 -7.07 6.80
N VAL A 37 0.52 -7.58 7.55
CA VAL A 37 0.57 -8.93 8.11
C VAL A 37 0.57 -9.99 7.01
N GLN A 38 -0.26 -9.82 5.99
CA GLN A 38 -0.29 -10.71 4.83
C GLN A 38 1.05 -10.74 4.08
N LEU A 39 1.70 -9.58 3.89
CA LEU A 39 3.03 -9.48 3.30
C LEU A 39 4.05 -10.32 4.07
N HIS A 40 4.12 -10.14 5.39
CA HIS A 40 5.03 -10.90 6.24
C HIS A 40 4.71 -12.40 6.28
N ALA A 41 3.44 -12.79 6.24
CA ALA A 41 3.05 -14.19 6.14
C ALA A 41 3.52 -14.81 4.82
N ILE A 42 3.32 -14.13 3.68
CA ILE A 42 3.81 -14.56 2.37
C ILE A 42 5.33 -14.72 2.37
N MET A 43 6.05 -13.73 2.91
CA MET A 43 7.52 -13.79 3.04
C MET A 43 7.99 -14.96 3.91
N GLY A 44 7.20 -15.35 4.91
CA GLY A 44 7.46 -16.49 5.78
C GLY A 44 6.96 -17.85 5.24
N GLY A 45 6.36 -17.89 4.05
CA GLY A 45 5.76 -19.12 3.51
C GLY A 45 4.53 -19.61 4.30
N LEU A 46 3.89 -18.71 5.04
CA LEU A 46 2.70 -18.99 5.85
C LEU A 46 1.42 -18.65 5.08
N THR A 47 0.34 -19.35 5.38
CA THR A 47 -0.98 -19.02 4.86
C THR A 47 -1.44 -17.68 5.42
N ALA A 48 -1.62 -16.70 4.55
CA ALA A 48 -2.17 -15.40 4.93
C ALA A 48 -3.70 -15.43 5.00
N ARG A 49 -4.27 -14.75 5.99
CA ARG A 49 -5.70 -14.45 6.03
C ARG A 49 -6.05 -13.45 4.90
N PRO A 50 -7.19 -13.61 4.21
CA PRO A 50 -7.69 -12.59 3.28
C PRO A 50 -7.99 -11.26 3.99
N THR A 51 -7.67 -10.16 3.32
CA THR A 51 -8.04 -8.77 3.67
C THR A 51 -8.62 -8.12 2.42
N THR A 52 -9.56 -7.21 2.62
CA THR A 52 -10.34 -6.57 1.54
C THR A 52 -10.03 -5.08 1.39
N ASP A 53 -9.15 -4.55 2.24
CA ASP A 53 -8.81 -3.15 2.40
C ASP A 53 -7.29 -2.95 2.45
N ALA A 54 -6.86 -1.70 2.32
CA ALA A 54 -5.45 -1.30 2.39
C ALA A 54 -5.28 -0.20 3.42
N ASP A 55 -4.44 -0.45 4.42
CA ASP A 55 -4.07 0.54 5.43
C ASP A 55 -2.68 1.11 5.16
N LEU A 56 -2.60 2.44 5.12
CA LEU A 56 -1.37 3.17 4.81
C LEU A 56 -1.16 4.25 5.88
N LEU A 57 0.03 4.33 6.44
CA LEU A 57 0.45 5.47 7.27
C LEU A 57 1.17 6.46 6.38
N ALA A 58 0.83 7.75 6.44
CA ALA A 58 1.52 8.80 5.69
C ALA A 58 2.14 9.85 6.62
N ASP A 59 3.36 10.28 6.33
CA ASP A 59 4.07 11.35 7.06
C ASP A 59 3.70 12.73 6.48
N LEU A 60 2.79 13.39 7.19
CA LEU A 60 2.31 14.74 6.92
C LEU A 60 3.36 15.84 7.14
N MET A 61 4.32 15.60 8.03
CA MET A 61 5.31 16.59 8.45
C MET A 61 6.49 16.60 7.50
N ALA A 62 6.87 15.43 6.98
CA ALA A 62 7.89 15.29 5.93
C ALA A 62 7.41 15.84 4.58
N ASP A 63 6.11 15.72 4.28
CA ASP A 63 5.56 16.11 2.98
C ASP A 63 4.13 16.65 3.07
N ARG A 64 4.00 17.96 3.31
CA ARG A 64 2.70 18.65 3.34
C ARG A 64 1.90 18.53 2.03
N ARG A 65 2.56 18.27 0.89
CA ARG A 65 1.89 18.05 -0.41
C ARG A 65 1.56 16.58 -0.65
N GLY A 66 2.10 15.68 0.17
CA GLY A 66 1.94 14.24 0.09
C GLY A 66 0.50 13.79 0.24
N ILE A 67 -0.26 14.40 1.16
CA ILE A 67 -1.69 14.10 1.31
C ILE A 67 -2.51 14.51 0.09
N ALA A 68 -2.27 15.68 -0.49
CA ALA A 68 -3.01 16.11 -1.68
C ALA A 68 -2.73 15.17 -2.87
N ARG A 69 -1.48 14.71 -3.00
CA ARG A 69 -1.10 13.69 -3.99
C ARG A 69 -1.73 12.33 -3.70
N LEU A 70 -1.66 11.86 -2.46
CA LEU A 70 -2.26 10.60 -2.02
C LEU A 70 -3.76 10.62 -2.30
N ARG A 71 -4.44 11.71 -1.96
CA ARG A 71 -5.85 11.93 -2.28
C ARG A 71 -6.10 11.83 -3.78
N GLY A 72 -5.32 12.52 -4.60
CA GLY A 72 -5.43 12.45 -6.06
C GLY A 72 -5.24 11.04 -6.63
N VAL A 73 -4.31 10.26 -6.07
CA VAL A 73 -4.10 8.86 -6.44
C VAL A 73 -5.30 8.00 -6.06
N LEU A 74 -5.80 8.15 -4.83
CA LEU A 74 -6.98 7.41 -4.38
C LEU A 74 -8.23 7.77 -5.20
N THR A 75 -8.45 9.04 -5.52
CA THR A 75 -9.52 9.46 -6.44
C THR A 75 -9.35 8.84 -7.83
N ALA A 76 -8.13 8.77 -8.37
CA ALA A 76 -7.85 8.12 -9.64
C ALA A 76 -8.09 6.59 -9.60
N CYS A 77 -7.97 5.97 -8.43
CA CYS A 77 -8.35 4.59 -8.18
C CYS A 77 -9.87 4.40 -7.93
N GLY A 78 -10.67 5.47 -7.93
CA GLY A 78 -12.13 5.42 -7.76
C GLY A 78 -12.63 5.54 -6.32
N PHE A 79 -11.76 5.92 -5.37
CA PHE A 79 -12.17 6.19 -3.99
C PHE A 79 -12.78 7.60 -3.85
N GLU A 80 -13.86 7.70 -3.09
CA GLU A 80 -14.41 8.98 -2.63
C GLU A 80 -13.55 9.52 -1.48
N THR A 81 -13.22 10.81 -1.50
CA THR A 81 -12.26 11.44 -0.56
C THR A 81 -12.74 12.79 -0.05
#